data_AF-A0A957J523-F1
#
_entry.id   AF-A0A957J523-F1
#
_cell.length_a   1.000
_cell.length_b   1.000
_cell.length_c   1.000
_cell.angle_alpha   90.00
_cell.angle_beta   90.00
_cell.angle_gamma   90.00
#
_symmetry.space_group_name_H-M   'P 1'
#
loop_
_entity.id
_entity.type
_entity.pdbx_description
1 polymer ?
#
loop_
_entity_poly.entity_id
_entity_poly.type
_entity_poly.pdbx_seq_one_letter_code
_entity_poly.pdbx_strand_id
1 'polypeptide(L)'
;MSDEFKFEVWPTEFRRITQHFGVNPQNYAQFGLPGHEGVDIMAPMNAKVFAVAPGRVRSVQTDPSKHPYGIHVRIDHRDGYQTIYAHFKEARVQDGQEVKAGDLIGLADNTGNSFGSHLHISLKKDGAQVGNWPPGFIDPTPFLLPLMGWQRPAGPYTDGWAYTDAIMVEGDLAQVSAGGINLRTDPTVNGQLIDLVPGGTILIVTGSA
;
A
#
# COMPACT_ATOMS: atom_id res chain seq x y z
N MET A 1 19.94 -17.71 -5.42
CA MET A 1 18.98 -17.27 -4.39
C MET A 1 17.76 -16.82 -5.16
N SER A 2 16.59 -17.40 -4.95
CA SER A 2 15.37 -16.96 -5.64
C SER A 2 15.00 -15.59 -5.09
N ASP A 3 14.98 -14.56 -5.94
CA ASP A 3 14.48 -13.25 -5.54
C ASP A 3 13.01 -13.41 -5.12
N GLU A 4 12.70 -13.07 -3.87
CA GLU A 4 11.34 -13.06 -3.34
C GLU A 4 10.48 -12.02 -4.08
N PHE A 5 9.22 -12.31 -4.37
CA PHE A 5 8.31 -11.35 -4.99
C PHE A 5 8.17 -10.09 -4.11
N LYS A 6 8.33 -8.92 -4.73
CA LYS A 6 8.18 -7.60 -4.10
C LYS A 6 7.58 -6.63 -5.10
N PHE A 7 6.98 -5.56 -4.60
CA PHE A 7 6.72 -4.41 -5.45
C PHE A 7 8.05 -3.65 -5.63
N GLU A 8 8.38 -3.31 -6.87
CA GLU A 8 9.62 -2.64 -7.26
C GLU A 8 9.42 -1.13 -7.47
N VAL A 9 8.19 -0.70 -7.76
CA VAL A 9 7.84 0.71 -7.95
C VAL A 9 6.51 1.07 -7.30
N TRP A 10 6.41 2.33 -6.85
CA TRP A 10 5.14 2.89 -6.38
C TRP A 10 4.16 3.03 -7.57
N PRO A 11 2.87 2.67 -7.41
CA PRO A 11 1.96 2.52 -8.56
C PRO A 11 1.43 3.81 -9.17
N THR A 12 1.73 5.00 -8.62
CA THR A 12 1.27 6.29 -9.16
C THR A 12 2.28 7.42 -8.96
N GLU A 13 1.97 8.62 -9.44
CA GLU A 13 2.76 9.82 -9.16
C GLU A 13 2.53 10.39 -7.74
N PHE A 14 1.66 9.77 -6.92
CA PHE A 14 1.16 10.31 -5.65
C PHE A 14 1.31 9.30 -4.49
N ARG A 15 1.93 9.72 -3.38
CA ARG A 15 2.36 8.82 -2.29
C ARG A 15 1.49 8.87 -1.03
N ARG A 16 0.19 9.12 -1.17
CA ARG A 16 -0.74 9.19 -0.05
C ARG A 16 -1.76 8.06 -0.11
N ILE A 17 -1.73 7.18 0.88
CA ILE A 17 -2.80 6.20 1.11
C ILE A 17 -4.00 6.93 1.71
N THR A 18 -5.18 6.70 1.14
CA THR A 18 -6.46 7.27 1.58
C THR A 18 -7.34 6.24 2.28
N GLN A 19 -7.21 4.96 1.96
CA GLN A 19 -7.83 3.84 2.69
C GLN A 19 -6.90 2.64 2.73
N HIS A 20 -6.83 1.99 3.88
CA HIS A 20 -6.01 0.79 4.10
C HIS A 20 -6.82 -0.50 3.89
N PHE A 21 -6.15 -1.63 3.83
CA PHE A 21 -6.79 -2.94 3.77
C PHE A 21 -7.62 -3.21 5.05
N GLY A 22 -8.79 -3.82 4.90
CA GLY A 22 -9.67 -4.22 6.00
C GLY A 22 -10.48 -3.11 6.68
N VAL A 23 -10.30 -1.84 6.31
CA VAL A 23 -11.04 -0.74 6.93
C VAL A 23 -12.50 -0.69 6.46
N ASN A 24 -13.35 0.00 7.23
CA ASN A 24 -14.78 0.25 6.95
C ASN A 24 -15.64 -1.01 6.68
N PRO A 25 -15.54 -2.10 7.47
CA PRO A 25 -16.29 -3.35 7.25
C PRO A 25 -17.80 -3.15 7.00
N GLN A 26 -18.41 -2.20 7.71
CA GLN A 26 -19.82 -1.84 7.55
C GLN A 26 -20.18 -1.35 6.14
N ASN A 27 -19.26 -0.70 5.44
CA ASN A 27 -19.47 -0.19 4.08
C ASN A 27 -19.29 -1.31 3.05
N TYR A 28 -18.40 -2.27 3.31
CA TYR A 28 -18.05 -3.34 2.37
C TYR A 28 -18.88 -4.62 2.55
N ALA A 29 -19.58 -4.77 3.67
CA ALA A 29 -20.47 -5.89 3.93
C ALA A 29 -21.55 -6.07 2.85
N GLN A 30 -22.01 -4.96 2.24
CA GLN A 30 -22.97 -5.00 1.13
C GLN A 30 -22.42 -5.70 -0.14
N PHE A 31 -21.09 -5.82 -0.26
CA PHE A 31 -20.40 -6.53 -1.33
C PHE A 31 -19.92 -7.92 -0.90
N GLY A 32 -20.32 -8.39 0.30
CA GLY A 32 -19.89 -9.67 0.86
C GLY A 32 -18.42 -9.69 1.30
N LEU A 33 -17.82 -8.52 1.52
CA LEU A 33 -16.43 -8.38 1.93
C LEU A 33 -16.33 -8.03 3.42
N PRO A 34 -15.31 -8.55 4.14
CA PRO A 34 -15.10 -8.22 5.54
C PRO A 34 -14.53 -6.82 5.79
N GLY A 35 -14.24 -6.06 4.73
CA GLY A 35 -13.64 -4.73 4.75
C GLY A 35 -13.14 -4.38 3.36
N HIS A 36 -12.35 -3.31 3.27
CA HIS A 36 -11.69 -2.91 2.03
C HIS A 36 -10.63 -3.93 1.58
N GLU A 37 -10.78 -4.55 0.41
CA GLU A 37 -9.97 -5.66 -0.08
C GLU A 37 -8.63 -5.26 -0.74
N GLY A 38 -8.23 -4.00 -0.57
CA GLY A 38 -7.02 -3.44 -1.15
C GLY A 38 -6.55 -2.20 -0.40
N VAL A 39 -5.81 -1.36 -1.09
CA VAL A 39 -5.36 -0.05 -0.61
C VAL A 39 -5.77 1.00 -1.64
N ASP A 40 -6.36 2.09 -1.14
CA ASP A 40 -6.67 3.25 -1.98
C ASP A 40 -5.57 4.27 -1.85
N ILE A 41 -5.06 4.74 -2.98
CA ILE A 41 -3.99 5.73 -3.08
C ILE A 41 -4.57 6.95 -3.79
N MET A 42 -4.34 8.13 -3.23
CA MET A 42 -4.70 9.41 -3.85
C MET A 42 -4.19 9.43 -5.29
N ALA A 43 -5.08 9.60 -6.26
CA ALA A 43 -4.72 9.71 -7.66
C ALA A 43 -5.78 10.57 -8.36
N PRO A 44 -5.53 11.88 -8.55
CA PRO A 44 -6.42 12.76 -9.29
C PRO A 44 -6.68 12.25 -10.71
N MET A 45 -7.75 12.74 -11.33
CA MET A 45 -8.13 12.33 -12.68
C MET A 45 -6.95 12.51 -13.64
N ASN A 46 -6.68 11.49 -14.46
CA ASN A 46 -5.55 11.40 -15.39
C ASN A 46 -4.16 11.18 -14.74
N ALA A 47 -4.07 10.97 -13.43
CA ALA A 47 -2.82 10.52 -12.81
C ALA A 47 -2.37 9.21 -13.45
N LYS A 48 -1.07 9.09 -13.72
CA LYS A 48 -0.51 7.87 -14.31
C LYS A 48 -0.52 6.73 -13.29
N VAL A 49 -0.89 5.53 -13.76
CA VAL A 49 -0.83 4.29 -12.99
C VAL A 49 0.20 3.36 -13.61
N PHE A 50 1.09 2.82 -12.79
CA PHE A 50 2.20 1.98 -13.20
C PHE A 50 2.08 0.56 -12.64
N ALA A 51 2.56 -0.43 -13.39
CA ALA A 51 2.71 -1.78 -12.88
C ALA A 51 3.75 -1.82 -11.74
N VAL A 52 3.38 -2.33 -10.57
CA VAL A 52 4.27 -2.36 -9.39
C VAL A 52 5.42 -3.36 -9.50
N ALA A 53 5.27 -4.39 -10.34
CA ALA A 53 6.24 -5.47 -10.52
C ALA A 53 6.11 -6.07 -11.94
N PRO A 54 7.15 -6.76 -12.46
CA PRO A 54 7.06 -7.44 -13.74
C PRO A 54 5.96 -8.51 -13.76
N GLY A 55 5.29 -8.69 -14.89
CA GLY A 55 4.24 -9.69 -15.02
C GLY A 55 3.53 -9.66 -16.36
N ARG A 56 2.50 -10.50 -16.48
CA ARG A 56 1.68 -10.62 -17.68
C ARG A 56 0.26 -10.15 -17.38
N VAL A 57 -0.26 -9.25 -18.21
CA VAL A 57 -1.64 -8.78 -18.10
C VAL A 57 -2.59 -9.96 -18.32
N ARG A 58 -3.31 -10.33 -17.28
CA ARG A 58 -4.28 -11.43 -17.30
C ARG A 58 -5.56 -11.02 -18.02
N SER A 59 -6.05 -9.82 -17.71
CA SER A 59 -7.30 -9.29 -18.26
C SER A 59 -7.39 -7.77 -18.08
N VAL A 60 -8.03 -7.13 -19.04
CA VAL A 60 -8.39 -5.71 -19.04
C VAL A 60 -9.89 -5.59 -19.22
N GLN A 61 -10.57 -4.93 -18.27
CA GLN A 61 -11.97 -4.54 -18.41
C GLN A 61 -12.02 -3.08 -18.85
N THR A 62 -12.69 -2.79 -19.97
CA THR A 62 -12.81 -1.43 -20.52
C THR A 62 -14.22 -0.85 -20.41
N ASP A 63 -15.23 -1.66 -20.08
CA ASP A 63 -16.59 -1.19 -19.80
C ASP A 63 -16.76 -0.95 -18.29
N PRO A 64 -16.89 0.32 -17.85
CA PRO A 64 -16.97 0.66 -16.44
C PRO A 64 -18.24 0.13 -15.75
N SER A 65 -19.25 -0.32 -16.49
CA SER A 65 -20.52 -0.81 -15.94
C SER A 65 -20.52 -2.31 -15.60
N LYS A 66 -19.50 -3.06 -16.05
CA LYS A 66 -19.49 -4.53 -15.95
C LYS A 66 -18.94 -5.07 -14.63
N HIS A 67 -18.26 -4.25 -13.84
CA HIS A 67 -17.63 -4.68 -12.60
C HIS A 67 -17.59 -3.55 -11.58
N PRO A 68 -17.70 -3.80 -10.26
CA PRO A 68 -17.52 -2.78 -9.22
C PRO A 68 -16.18 -2.02 -9.27
N TYR A 69 -15.16 -2.62 -9.87
CA TYR A 69 -13.85 -1.98 -10.10
C TYR A 69 -13.85 -0.98 -11.26
N GLY A 70 -14.94 -0.89 -12.03
CA GLY A 70 -14.99 -0.11 -13.25
C GLY A 70 -13.99 -0.64 -14.28
N ILE A 71 -13.31 0.30 -14.93
CA ILE A 71 -12.18 -0.02 -15.83
C ILE A 71 -11.01 -0.44 -14.96
N HIS A 72 -10.47 -1.63 -15.21
CA HIS A 72 -9.44 -2.20 -14.35
C HIS A 72 -8.52 -3.16 -15.12
N VAL A 73 -7.32 -3.34 -14.59
CA VAL A 73 -6.27 -4.22 -15.12
C VAL A 73 -5.90 -5.25 -14.05
N ARG A 74 -5.79 -6.51 -14.45
CA ARG A 74 -5.26 -7.59 -13.59
C ARG A 74 -3.95 -8.09 -14.17
N ILE A 75 -2.92 -8.21 -13.34
CA ILE A 75 -1.58 -8.63 -13.76
C ILE A 75 -1.17 -9.83 -12.94
N ASP A 76 -0.89 -10.95 -13.61
CA ASP A 76 -0.30 -12.14 -13.00
C ASP A 76 1.22 -11.94 -12.94
N HIS A 77 1.79 -12.19 -11.77
CA HIS A 77 3.22 -12.07 -11.48
C HIS A 77 3.83 -13.44 -11.22
N ARG A 78 5.13 -13.47 -10.94
CA ARG A 78 5.81 -14.68 -10.48
C ARG A 78 5.22 -15.20 -9.16
N ASP A 79 5.55 -16.45 -8.86
CA ASP A 79 5.21 -17.12 -7.61
C ASP A 79 3.70 -17.15 -7.28
N GLY A 80 2.83 -16.99 -8.27
CA GLY A 80 1.37 -17.01 -8.05
C GLY A 80 0.82 -15.74 -7.39
N TYR A 81 1.54 -14.61 -7.48
CA TYR A 81 0.99 -13.31 -7.09
C TYR A 81 0.18 -12.69 -8.23
N GLN A 82 -0.87 -11.94 -7.90
CA GLN A 82 -1.64 -11.14 -8.85
C GLN A 82 -1.96 -9.77 -8.26
N THR A 83 -1.77 -8.71 -9.04
CA THR A 83 -2.25 -7.36 -8.69
C THR A 83 -3.51 -7.00 -9.47
N ILE A 84 -4.38 -6.22 -8.85
CA ILE A 84 -5.60 -5.67 -9.46
C ILE A 84 -5.53 -4.14 -9.30
N TYR A 85 -5.65 -3.40 -10.41
CA TYR A 85 -5.66 -1.94 -10.44
C TYR A 85 -7.00 -1.47 -10.96
N ALA A 86 -7.74 -0.68 -10.19
CA ALA A 86 -9.13 -0.34 -10.47
C ALA A 86 -9.40 1.17 -10.54
N HIS A 87 -10.63 1.50 -10.95
CA HIS A 87 -11.18 2.85 -11.09
C HIS A 87 -10.49 3.68 -12.19
N PHE A 88 -10.00 3.05 -13.25
CA PHE A 88 -9.32 3.79 -14.32
C PHE A 88 -10.28 4.65 -15.15
N LYS A 89 -9.75 5.72 -15.74
CA LYS A 89 -10.32 6.39 -16.91
C LYS A 89 -10.22 5.51 -18.15
N GLU A 90 -9.05 4.92 -18.34
CA GLU A 90 -8.70 4.08 -19.48
C GLU A 90 -7.50 3.20 -19.12
N ALA A 91 -7.46 2.00 -19.68
CA ALA A 91 -6.29 1.13 -19.66
C ALA A 91 -5.33 1.51 -20.81
N ARG A 92 -4.03 1.37 -20.58
CA ARG A 92 -2.95 1.59 -21.55
C ARG A 92 -2.22 0.30 -21.93
N VAL A 93 -2.81 -0.83 -21.59
CA VAL A 93 -2.34 -2.19 -21.88
C VAL A 93 -3.49 -3.06 -22.35
N GLN A 94 -3.19 -4.25 -22.86
CA GLN A 94 -4.15 -5.23 -23.35
C GLN A 94 -3.91 -6.63 -22.79
N ASP A 95 -4.91 -7.50 -22.90
CA ASP A 95 -4.84 -8.90 -22.48
C ASP A 95 -3.60 -9.61 -23.06
N GLY A 96 -2.87 -10.28 -22.19
CA GLY A 96 -1.69 -11.06 -22.52
C GLY A 96 -0.41 -10.27 -22.73
N GLN A 97 -0.43 -8.94 -22.61
CA GLN A 97 0.77 -8.10 -22.71
C GLN A 97 1.73 -8.35 -21.54
N GLU A 98 3.03 -8.49 -21.83
CA GLU A 98 4.09 -8.47 -20.82
C GLU A 98 4.38 -7.04 -20.39
N VAL A 99 4.54 -6.80 -19.09
CA VAL A 99 4.89 -5.51 -18.52
C VAL A 99 6.08 -5.64 -17.56
N LYS A 100 6.86 -4.59 -17.46
CA LYS A 100 7.91 -4.40 -16.46
C LYS A 100 7.38 -3.55 -15.32
N ALA A 101 8.07 -3.61 -14.17
CA ALA A 101 7.84 -2.61 -13.13
C ALA A 101 8.05 -1.20 -13.70
N GLY A 102 7.09 -0.30 -13.45
CA GLY A 102 7.14 1.09 -13.91
C GLY A 102 6.49 1.34 -15.27
N ASP A 103 6.08 0.30 -15.99
CA ASP A 103 5.34 0.49 -17.24
C ASP A 103 3.98 1.15 -16.96
N LEU A 104 3.60 2.13 -17.79
CA LEU A 104 2.31 2.80 -17.72
C LEU A 104 1.20 1.81 -18.12
N ILE A 105 0.28 1.53 -17.20
CA ILE A 105 -0.82 0.58 -17.43
C ILE A 105 -2.20 1.23 -17.54
N GLY A 106 -2.33 2.49 -17.15
CA GLY A 106 -3.60 3.20 -17.21
C GLY A 106 -3.52 4.61 -16.65
N LEU A 107 -4.67 5.28 -16.70
CA LEU A 107 -4.88 6.58 -16.07
C LEU A 107 -5.98 6.46 -15.01
N ALA A 108 -5.76 7.02 -13.82
CA ALA A 108 -6.73 6.98 -12.73
C ALA A 108 -7.94 7.89 -12.99
N ASP A 109 -9.10 7.49 -12.46
CA ASP A 109 -10.34 8.26 -12.43
C ASP A 109 -11.28 7.70 -11.34
N ASN A 110 -12.59 7.76 -11.58
CA ASN A 110 -13.65 7.39 -10.66
C ASN A 110 -14.67 6.41 -11.28
N THR A 111 -14.23 5.43 -12.07
CA THR A 111 -15.16 4.46 -12.69
C THR A 111 -15.54 3.33 -11.73
N GLY A 112 -16.73 2.74 -11.92
CA GLY A 112 -17.24 1.69 -11.03
C GLY A 112 -17.77 2.24 -9.69
N ASN A 113 -17.64 1.45 -8.63
CA ASN A 113 -18.07 1.80 -7.27
C ASN A 113 -16.98 2.64 -6.59
N SER A 114 -16.93 3.92 -6.93
CA SER A 114 -15.97 4.87 -6.37
C SER A 114 -16.61 6.24 -6.09
N PHE A 115 -16.15 6.91 -5.02
CA PHE A 115 -16.72 8.19 -4.54
C PHE A 115 -15.86 9.42 -4.89
N GLY A 116 -14.75 9.21 -5.60
CA GLY A 116 -13.84 10.26 -6.04
C GLY A 116 -12.61 9.65 -6.71
N SER A 117 -11.91 10.43 -7.54
CA SER A 117 -10.75 9.93 -8.28
C SER A 117 -9.65 9.42 -7.35
N HIS A 118 -9.26 8.16 -7.51
CA HIS A 118 -8.17 7.51 -6.79
C HIS A 118 -7.70 6.24 -7.53
N LEU A 119 -6.60 5.64 -7.07
CA LEU A 119 -6.20 4.29 -7.47
C LEU A 119 -6.59 3.32 -6.35
N HIS A 120 -7.39 2.31 -6.67
CA HIS A 120 -7.52 1.13 -5.83
C HIS A 120 -6.55 0.04 -6.32
N ILE A 121 -5.73 -0.51 -5.41
CA ILE A 121 -4.86 -1.65 -5.69
C ILE A 121 -5.11 -2.79 -4.71
N SER A 122 -5.44 -3.98 -5.23
CA SER A 122 -5.51 -5.22 -4.46
C SER A 122 -4.32 -6.13 -4.78
N LEU A 123 -3.97 -7.01 -3.84
CA LEU A 123 -2.97 -8.06 -4.02
C LEU A 123 -3.58 -9.42 -3.69
N LYS A 124 -3.30 -10.39 -4.56
CA LYS A 124 -3.64 -11.79 -4.35
C LYS A 124 -2.41 -12.69 -4.39
N LYS A 125 -2.47 -13.80 -3.67
CA LYS A 125 -1.50 -14.89 -3.67
C LYS A 125 -2.21 -16.24 -3.79
N ASP A 126 -1.81 -17.05 -4.76
CA ASP A 126 -2.36 -18.40 -4.94
C ASP A 126 -2.20 -19.24 -3.67
N GLY A 127 -3.29 -19.90 -3.27
CA GLY A 127 -3.35 -20.72 -2.07
C GLY A 127 -3.46 -19.95 -0.74
N ALA A 128 -3.40 -18.62 -0.74
CA ALA A 128 -3.59 -17.84 0.48
C ALA A 128 -5.06 -17.76 0.90
N GLN A 129 -5.31 -17.92 2.20
CA GLN A 129 -6.60 -17.69 2.84
C GLN A 129 -6.38 -16.90 4.12
N VAL A 130 -6.73 -15.62 4.11
CA VAL A 130 -6.62 -14.73 5.27
C VAL A 130 -8.01 -14.59 5.87
N GLY A 131 -8.21 -15.05 7.11
CA GLY A 131 -9.51 -14.94 7.80
C GLY A 131 -10.71 -15.34 6.92
N ASN A 132 -11.70 -14.46 6.85
CA ASN A 132 -12.90 -14.59 6.01
C ASN A 132 -12.82 -13.80 4.69
N TRP A 133 -11.62 -13.40 4.24
CA TRP A 133 -11.45 -12.77 2.93
C TRP A 133 -11.74 -13.76 1.80
N PRO A 134 -12.19 -13.28 0.61
CA PRO A 134 -12.28 -14.13 -0.56
C PRO A 134 -10.91 -14.77 -0.91
N PRO A 135 -10.90 -15.95 -1.54
CA PRO A 135 -9.68 -16.70 -1.76
C PRO A 135 -8.58 -15.88 -2.45
N GLY A 136 -7.39 -15.96 -1.88
CA GLY A 136 -6.16 -15.36 -2.38
C GLY A 136 -5.90 -13.92 -1.95
N PHE A 137 -6.88 -13.15 -1.48
CA PHE A 137 -6.62 -11.76 -1.07
C PHE A 137 -5.70 -11.68 0.14
N ILE A 138 -4.69 -10.81 0.06
CA ILE A 138 -3.74 -10.49 1.13
C ILE A 138 -3.56 -8.97 1.21
N ASP A 139 -3.14 -8.49 2.38
CA ASP A 139 -2.85 -7.06 2.58
C ASP A 139 -1.69 -6.60 1.67
N PRO A 140 -1.90 -5.63 0.75
CA PRO A 140 -0.83 -5.06 -0.07
C PRO A 140 0.12 -4.15 0.72
N THR A 141 -0.26 -3.70 1.91
CA THR A 141 0.48 -2.69 2.70
C THR A 141 1.95 -3.07 2.93
N PRO A 142 2.30 -4.31 3.33
CA PRO A 142 3.71 -4.71 3.50
C PRO A 142 4.56 -4.63 2.22
N PHE A 143 3.92 -4.70 1.04
CA PHE A 143 4.61 -4.57 -0.26
C PHE A 143 4.74 -3.10 -0.70
N LEU A 144 3.79 -2.24 -0.26
CA LEU A 144 3.77 -0.82 -0.58
C LEU A 144 4.68 0.01 0.34
N LEU A 145 4.74 -0.30 1.64
CA LEU A 145 5.49 0.51 2.61
C LEU A 145 6.98 0.69 2.28
N PRO A 146 7.74 -0.35 1.87
CA PRO A 146 9.14 -0.18 1.48
C PRO A 146 9.32 0.81 0.32
N LEU A 147 8.31 0.91 -0.56
CA LEU A 147 8.32 1.81 -1.72
C LEU A 147 7.95 3.24 -1.38
N MET A 148 7.30 3.50 -0.24
CA MET A 148 7.04 4.87 0.21
C MET A 148 8.33 5.63 0.43
N GLY A 149 9.45 4.90 0.65
CA GLY A 149 10.75 5.46 0.95
C GLY A 149 10.61 6.29 2.20
N TRP A 150 10.81 5.68 3.38
CA TRP A 150 10.90 6.47 4.60
C TRP A 150 11.93 7.56 4.34
N GLN A 151 11.45 8.79 4.21
CA GLN A 151 12.34 9.91 4.02
C GLN A 151 12.98 10.13 5.36
N ARG A 152 14.31 9.97 5.42
CA ARG A 152 15.07 10.39 6.59
C ARG A 152 14.61 11.82 6.92
N PRO A 153 14.10 12.07 8.13
CA PRO A 153 13.65 13.40 8.50
C PRO A 153 14.79 14.40 8.27
N ALA A 154 14.47 15.56 7.71
CA ALA A 154 15.42 16.66 7.67
C ALA A 154 15.62 17.16 9.12
N GLY A 155 16.87 17.44 9.52
CA GLY A 155 17.16 17.98 10.84
C GLY A 155 16.64 19.42 11.03
N PRO A 156 16.79 20.00 12.24
CA PRO A 156 17.49 19.45 13.40
C PRO A 156 16.74 18.29 14.08
N TYR A 157 17.49 17.44 14.80
CA TYR A 157 16.95 16.27 15.50
C TYR A 157 16.87 16.50 17.01
N THR A 158 15.91 15.85 17.65
CA THR A 158 15.85 15.69 19.10
C THR A 158 16.24 14.26 19.42
N ASP A 159 17.42 14.07 20.00
CA ASP A 159 17.87 12.75 20.43
C ASP A 159 17.16 12.31 21.71
N GLY A 160 16.86 11.02 21.83
CA GLY A 160 16.31 10.45 23.05
C GLY A 160 15.99 8.97 22.92
N TRP A 161 15.52 8.40 24.01
CA TRP A 161 15.20 6.99 24.13
C TRP A 161 13.69 6.75 24.16
N ALA A 162 13.23 5.68 23.52
CA ALA A 162 11.86 5.22 23.62
C ALA A 162 11.85 3.74 24.00
N TYR A 163 11.05 3.39 25.00
CA TYR A 163 10.75 2.00 25.32
C TYR A 163 9.37 1.67 24.74
N THR A 164 9.33 0.99 23.59
CA THR A 164 8.09 0.82 22.83
C THR A 164 8.15 -0.38 21.88
N ASP A 165 7.01 -1.03 21.70
CA ASP A 165 6.70 -1.97 20.62
C ASP A 165 5.88 -1.30 19.50
N ALA A 166 5.55 -0.01 19.65
CA ALA A 166 4.72 0.78 18.74
C ALA A 166 5.53 1.43 17.61
N ILE A 167 6.57 0.73 17.11
CA ILE A 167 7.33 1.14 15.93
C ILE A 167 7.50 -0.01 14.95
N MET A 168 7.53 0.32 13.66
CA MET A 168 8.01 -0.57 12.60
C MET A 168 9.40 -0.10 12.19
N VAL A 169 10.37 -1.00 12.04
CA VAL A 169 11.78 -0.67 11.74
C VAL A 169 12.17 -1.19 10.35
N GLU A 170 12.91 -0.38 9.59
CA GLU A 170 13.45 -0.67 8.26
C GLU A 170 14.81 0.04 8.14
N GLY A 171 15.90 -0.74 8.22
CA GLY A 171 17.25 -0.19 8.27
C GLY A 171 17.48 0.65 9.53
N ASP A 172 17.94 1.89 9.36
CA ASP A 172 18.19 2.84 10.45
C ASP A 172 17.03 3.84 10.65
N LEU A 173 15.89 3.57 10.04
CA LEU A 173 14.69 4.37 10.18
C LEU A 173 13.60 3.56 10.92
N ALA A 174 12.61 4.24 11.48
CA ALA A 174 11.42 3.61 12.06
C ALA A 174 10.17 4.48 11.88
N GLN A 175 8.99 3.87 11.71
CA GLN A 175 7.71 4.58 11.74
C GLN A 175 6.94 4.23 13.02
N VAL A 176 6.38 5.24 13.69
CA VAL A 176 5.48 5.03 14.84
C VAL A 176 4.15 4.43 14.38
N SER A 177 3.80 3.23 14.84
CA SER A 177 2.71 2.41 14.29
C SER A 177 1.30 2.82 14.72
N ALA A 178 1.11 3.37 15.94
CA ALA A 178 -0.12 4.05 16.37
C ALA A 178 0.05 4.76 17.73
N GLY A 179 -0.75 5.80 18.03
CA GLY A 179 -0.88 6.40 19.36
C GLY A 179 0.24 7.36 19.81
N GLY A 180 1.41 7.27 19.18
CA GLY A 180 2.59 8.07 19.54
C GLY A 180 3.50 7.37 20.53
N ILE A 181 4.74 7.85 20.66
CA ILE A 181 5.73 7.31 21.61
C ILE A 181 6.33 8.42 22.46
N ASN A 182 6.63 8.10 23.71
CA ASN A 182 7.30 9.01 24.63
C ASN A 182 8.81 8.96 24.41
N LEU A 183 9.40 10.09 24.07
CA LEU A 183 10.84 10.27 24.01
C LEU A 183 11.38 10.65 25.40
N ARG A 184 12.48 10.03 25.84
CA ARG A 184 13.02 10.15 27.20
C ARG A 184 14.51 10.42 27.23
N THR A 185 14.98 10.97 28.35
CA THR A 185 16.41 11.28 28.62
C THR A 185 17.28 10.03 28.72
N ASP A 186 16.71 8.90 29.15
CA ASP A 186 17.44 7.68 29.49
C ASP A 186 16.70 6.44 28.93
N PRO A 187 17.41 5.31 28.66
CA PRO A 187 16.84 4.07 28.12
C PRO A 187 15.98 3.29 29.13
N THR A 188 15.13 3.97 29.90
CA THR A 188 14.26 3.37 30.90
C THR A 188 12.88 4.01 30.86
N VAL A 189 11.85 3.26 31.27
CA VAL A 189 10.48 3.79 31.40
C VAL A 189 10.35 4.93 32.41
N ASN A 190 11.34 5.09 33.30
CA ASN A 190 11.39 6.11 34.34
C ASN A 190 12.22 7.35 33.96
N GLY A 191 12.87 7.36 32.79
CA GLY A 191 13.60 8.52 32.31
C GLY A 191 12.67 9.73 32.15
N GLN A 192 13.20 10.95 32.33
CA GLN A 192 12.40 12.16 32.16
C GLN A 192 11.88 12.26 30.73
N LEU A 193 10.61 12.70 30.58
CA LEU A 193 10.01 12.92 29.28
C LEU A 193 10.68 14.13 28.61
N ILE A 194 11.15 13.92 27.39
CA ILE A 194 11.67 14.96 26.50
C ILE A 194 10.52 15.50 25.65
N ASP A 195 9.82 14.60 24.96
CA ASP A 195 8.76 14.95 24.00
C ASP A 195 7.81 13.77 23.75
N LEU A 196 6.68 14.04 23.09
CA LEU A 196 5.77 13.06 22.53
C LEU A 196 5.92 13.03 21.01
N VAL A 197 6.41 11.93 20.47
CA VAL A 197 6.48 11.70 19.02
C VAL A 197 5.11 11.20 18.53
N PRO A 198 4.44 11.90 17.59
CA PRO A 198 3.13 11.48 17.10
C PRO A 198 3.15 10.15 16.32
N GLY A 199 2.01 9.46 16.29
CA GLY A 199 1.80 8.31 15.41
C GLY A 199 2.02 8.66 13.94
N GLY A 200 2.65 7.76 13.18
CA GLY A 200 2.99 7.96 11.78
C GLY A 200 4.32 8.69 11.52
N THR A 201 4.96 9.25 12.56
CA THR A 201 6.27 9.93 12.45
C THR A 201 7.36 8.96 12.02
N ILE A 202 8.24 9.40 11.11
CA ILE A 202 9.48 8.70 10.76
C ILE A 202 10.59 9.17 11.68
N LEU A 203 11.33 8.22 12.25
CA LEU A 203 12.44 8.41 13.17
C LEU A 203 13.73 7.84 12.58
N ILE A 204 14.86 8.29 13.11
CA ILE A 204 16.18 7.66 12.90
C ILE A 204 16.48 6.82 14.15
N VAL A 205 16.77 5.53 13.97
CA VAL A 205 17.13 4.61 15.05
C VAL A 205 18.65 4.43 15.05
N THR A 206 19.30 4.87 16.12
CA THR A 206 20.77 4.84 16.25
C THR A 206 21.28 3.73 17.20
N GLY A 207 20.38 2.91 17.76
CA GLY A 207 20.69 1.81 18.68
C GLY A 207 20.01 0.47 18.30
N SER A 208 20.30 -0.60 19.03
CA SER A 208 19.64 -1.90 18.81
C SER A 208 18.19 -1.88 19.29
N ALA A 209 17.26 -2.26 18.40
CA ALA A 209 15.88 -2.59 18.75
C ALA A 209 15.79 -3.92 19.49
#